data_AF-A0A947BMW6-F1
#
_entry.id   AF-A0A947BMW6-F1
#
_cell.length_a   1.000
_cell.length_b   1.000
_cell.length_c   1.000
_cell.angle_alpha   90.00
_cell.angle_beta   90.00
_cell.angle_gamma   90.00
#
_symmetry.space_group_name_H-M   'P 1'
#
loop_
_entity.id
_entity.type
_entity.pdbx_description
1 polymer ?
#
loop_
_entity_poly.entity_id
_entity_poly.type
_entity_poly.pdbx_seq_one_letter_code
_entity_poly.pdbx_strand_id
1 'polypeptide(L)' 'HIGIVTDRKSSDGETPLIVHNIGAGPKLENILFRYEITGHYRYLPEH' A
#
# COMPACT_ATOMS: atom_id res chain seq x y z
N HIS A 1 -11.15 1.12 2.84
CA HIS A 1 -9.99 0.33 3.27
C HIS A 1 -8.74 1.22 3.18
N ILE A 2 -7.83 1.16 4.15
CA ILE A 2 -6.57 1.92 4.14
C ILE A 2 -5.42 0.92 4.10
N GLY A 3 -4.53 1.09 3.12
CA GLY A 3 -3.26 0.38 3.02
C GLY A 3 -2.10 1.37 3.14
N ILE A 4 -1.02 0.95 3.79
CA ILE A 4 0.19 1.75 3.97
C ILE A 4 1.35 0.99 3.31
N VAL A 5 2.14 1.69 2.51
CA VAL A 5 3.35 1.13 1.89
C VAL A 5 4.41 0.90 2.97
N THR A 6 5.02 -0.28 2.96
CA THR A 6 6.11 -0.63 3.89
C THR A 6 7.45 -0.72 3.17
N ASP A 7 8.53 -0.81 3.94
CA ASP A 7 9.90 -1.05 3.46
C ASP A 7 10.18 -2.53 3.15
N ARG A 8 9.28 -3.45 3.53
CA ARG A 8 9.40 -4.88 3.22
C ARG A 8 9.02 -5.13 1.76
N LYS A 9 9.81 -5.97 1.10
CA LYS A 9 9.61 -6.29 -0.32
C LYS A 9 8.98 -7.66 -0.51
N SER A 10 8.31 -7.84 -1.66
CA SER A 10 7.81 -9.14 -2.10
C SER A 10 8.95 -10.08 -2.49
N SER A 11 8.62 -11.29 -2.89
CA SER A 11 9.60 -12.32 -3.30
C SER A 11 10.43 -11.91 -4.52
N ASP A 12 9.97 -10.92 -5.30
CA ASP A 12 10.70 -10.34 -6.42
C ASP A 12 11.86 -9.41 -5.99
N GLY A 13 11.96 -9.07 -4.69
CA GLY A 13 13.00 -8.20 -4.18
C GLY A 13 12.86 -6.73 -4.58
N GLU A 14 11.73 -6.33 -5.20
CA GLU A 14 11.52 -4.97 -5.71
C GLU A 14 10.19 -4.36 -5.28
N THR A 15 9.09 -5.12 -5.29
CA THR A 15 7.75 -4.59 -5.03
C THR A 15 7.52 -4.42 -3.53
N PRO A 16 7.20 -3.21 -3.02
CA PRO A 16 6.90 -3.02 -1.60
C PRO A 16 5.58 -3.70 -1.21
N LEU A 17 5.57 -4.33 -0.04
CA LEU A 17 4.37 -4.90 0.55
C LEU A 17 3.52 -3.82 1.22
N ILE A 18 2.22 -4.02 1.21
CA ILE A 18 1.25 -3.11 1.80
C ILE A 18 0.78 -3.72 3.12
N VAL A 19 0.89 -2.96 4.22
CA VAL A 19 0.21 -3.32 5.48
C VAL A 19 -1.20 -2.77 5.44
N HIS A 20 -2.16 -3.62 5.74
CA HIS A 20 -3.54 -3.34 5.43
C HIS A 20 -4.47 -4.19 6.32
N ASN A 21 -5.66 -3.69 6.65
CA ASN A 21 -6.66 -4.44 7.43
C ASN A 21 -7.90 -4.75 6.58
N ILE A 22 -7.74 -5.53 5.51
CA ILE A 22 -8.89 -6.09 4.75
C ILE A 22 -9.28 -7.41 5.41
N GLY A 23 -10.47 -7.47 6.00
CA GLY A 23 -11.00 -8.66 6.65
C GLY A 23 -10.64 -8.73 8.15
N ALA A 24 -10.17 -9.88 8.60
CA ALA A 24 -10.02 -10.21 10.03
C ALA A 24 -8.62 -9.87 10.59
N GLY A 25 -8.15 -8.63 10.42
CA GLY A 25 -6.91 -8.15 11.07
C GLY A 25 -5.82 -7.67 10.11
N PRO A 26 -4.72 -7.13 10.67
CA PRO A 26 -3.61 -6.59 9.89
C PRO A 26 -2.89 -7.69 9.12
N LYS A 27 -2.77 -7.49 7.82
CA LYS A 27 -2.04 -8.34 6.87
C LYS A 27 -0.99 -7.54 6.14
N LEU A 28 0.06 -8.23 5.72
CA LEU A 28 1.14 -7.69 4.89
C LEU A 28 1.15 -8.46 3.57
N GLU A 29 0.73 -7.83 2.48
CA GLU A 29 0.51 -8.49 1.19
C GLU A 29 0.98 -7.64 0.00
N ASN A 30 1.31 -8.32 -1.11
CA ASN A 30 1.57 -7.66 -2.39
C ASN A 30 0.23 -7.32 -3.08
N ILE A 31 -0.35 -6.18 -2.70
CA ILE A 31 -1.65 -5.70 -3.21
C ILE A 31 -1.63 -4.29 -3.79
N LEU A 32 -0.45 -3.69 -3.94
CA LEU A 32 -0.29 -2.30 -4.41
C LEU A 32 -1.06 -2.03 -5.71
N PHE A 33 -1.07 -3.01 -6.62
CA PHE A 33 -1.73 -2.93 -7.94
C PHE A 33 -2.89 -3.92 -8.11
N ARG A 34 -3.41 -4.51 -7.02
CA ARG A 34 -4.52 -5.48 -7.10
C ARG A 34 -5.87 -4.81 -7.41
N TYR A 35 -5.99 -3.51 -7.12
CA TYR A 35 -7.20 -2.73 -7.32
C TYR A 35 -6.94 -1.58 -8.29
N GLU A 36 -7.99 -1.09 -8.96
CA GLU A 36 -7.91 0.05 -9.86
C GLU A 36 -7.44 1.30 -9.12
N ILE A 37 -6.44 1.99 -9.67
CA ILE A 37 -5.98 3.29 -9.16
C ILE A 37 -6.84 4.38 -9.80
N THR A 38 -7.71 5.00 -9.00
CA THR A 38 -8.62 6.06 -9.48
C THR A 38 -8.04 7.47 -9.38
N GLY A 39 -6.87 7.64 -8.77
CA GLY A 39 -6.19 8.93 -8.67
C GLY A 39 -4.92 8.88 -7.82
N HIS A 40 -4.10 9.93 -7.94
CA HIS A 40 -2.91 10.16 -7.14
C HIS A 40 -2.99 11.55 -6.51
N TYR A 41 -2.96 11.62 -5.19
CA TYR A 41 -3.09 12.87 -4.44
C TYR A 41 -1.84 13.09 -3.60
N ARG A 42 -1.38 14.34 -3.53
CA ARG A 42 -0.27 14.76 -2.69
C ARG A 42 -0.66 16.03 -1.96
N TYR A 43 -0.57 15.99 -0.63
CA TYR A 43 -0.71 17.20 0.17
C TYR A 43 0.54 18.07 -0.01
N LEU A 44 0.33 19.35 -0.32
CA LEU A 44 1.36 20.38 -0.36
C LEU A 44 1.05 21.36 0.79
N PRO A 45 1.82 21.37 1.89
CA PRO A 45 1.58 22.32 2.97
C PRO A 45 1.83 23.75 2.50
N GLU A 46 1.01 24.69 2.98
CA GLU A 46 1.26 26.12 2.82
C GLU A 46 2.41 26.54 3.76
N HIS A 47 3.25 27.47 3.28
CA HIS A 47 4.45 27.95 3.96
C HIS A 47 4.15 28.79 5.20
#